data_AF-A0A319F7V3-F1
#
_entry.id   AF-A0A319F7V3-F1
#
_cell.length_a   1.000
_cell.length_b   1.000
_cell.length_c   1.000
_cell.angle_alpha   90.00
_cell.angle_beta   90.00
_cell.angle_gamma   90.00
#
_symmetry.space_group_name_H-M   'P 1'
#
loop_
_entity.id
_entity.type
_entity.pdbx_description
1 polymer ?
#
loop_
_entity_poly.entity_id
_entity_poly.type
_entity_poly.pdbx_seq_one_letter_code
_entity_poly.pdbx_strand_id
1 'polypeptide(L)'
;PSSELALVQEYPPIPFSNLRSLKRTIEAKLHSIEEGDENVHISVNNVTAADLDSIEKYRDRNRPSLRLTFFDDISTLIIKCPSKMHDKACGNLGSAIFVKLTGMGVSDYNEFYSLLSGRHETPSWRKEGDGAWKNLDLRPSDDAWPHLVIEAGLAESLPRLRVDAKWWIENSKGEVQIVLIIQIKKQARRVLIEKYIPTKPSSGPMTRSRTAGRRIITQRVSEISIDHSTNPPVVQGAPLVLEFQRVIGRAPQPPERDIVV
;
A
#
# COMPACT_ATOMS: atom_id res chain seq x y z
N PRO A 1 3.00 -17.32 9.62
CA PRO A 1 3.25 -16.40 8.48
C PRO A 1 2.06 -15.46 8.23
N SER A 2 0.89 -15.97 7.87
CA SER A 2 -0.29 -15.12 7.59
C SER A 2 -0.94 -14.53 8.84
N SER A 3 -0.94 -15.23 9.97
CA SER A 3 -1.44 -14.68 11.26
C SER A 3 -0.66 -13.44 11.73
N GLU A 4 0.66 -13.45 11.53
CA GLU A 4 1.55 -12.31 11.81
C GLU A 4 1.23 -11.13 10.89
N LEU A 5 0.95 -11.40 9.61
CA LEU A 5 0.70 -10.35 8.61
C LEU A 5 -0.73 -9.80 8.68
N ALA A 6 -1.70 -10.63 9.05
CA ALA A 6 -3.04 -10.18 9.38
C ALA A 6 -3.09 -9.38 10.71
N LEU A 7 -2.01 -9.44 11.50
CA LEU A 7 -1.88 -8.82 12.82
C LEU A 7 -3.02 -9.22 13.77
N VAL A 8 -3.38 -10.51 13.78
CA VAL A 8 -4.56 -11.02 14.52
C VAL A 8 -4.43 -10.90 16.04
N GLN A 9 -3.22 -10.74 16.58
CA GLN A 9 -3.01 -10.49 18.00
C GLN A 9 -3.30 -9.05 18.38
N GLU A 10 -2.90 -8.10 17.53
CA GLU A 10 -3.10 -6.66 17.76
C GLU A 10 -4.53 -6.23 17.37
N TYR A 11 -5.12 -6.91 16.38
CA TYR A 11 -6.47 -6.68 15.90
C TYR A 11 -7.24 -8.01 15.82
N PRO A 12 -7.80 -8.48 16.95
CA PRO A 12 -8.52 -9.74 16.99
C PRO A 12 -9.68 -9.79 15.99
N PRO A 13 -9.77 -10.84 15.15
CA PRO A 13 -10.86 -10.96 14.19
C PRO A 13 -12.18 -11.27 14.87
N ILE A 14 -13.27 -10.69 14.34
CA ILE A 14 -14.64 -11.08 14.70
C ILE A 14 -15.12 -12.23 13.79
N PRO A 15 -15.89 -13.21 14.31
CA PRO A 15 -16.48 -14.26 13.48
C PRO A 15 -17.41 -13.71 12.40
N PHE A 16 -17.15 -14.10 11.15
CA PHE A 16 -18.12 -13.93 10.09
C PHE A 16 -19.37 -14.77 10.41
N SER A 17 -20.52 -14.13 10.34
CA SER A 17 -21.82 -14.76 10.63
C SER A 17 -22.71 -14.74 9.39
N ASN A 18 -22.94 -13.56 8.84
CA ASN A 18 -23.62 -13.37 7.56
C ASN A 18 -23.34 -11.96 7.03
N LEU A 19 -23.63 -11.78 5.73
CA LEU A 19 -23.41 -10.52 5.05
C LEU A 19 -24.21 -9.35 5.66
N ARG A 20 -25.41 -9.59 6.22
CA ARG A 20 -26.21 -8.53 6.86
C ARG A 20 -25.50 -7.96 8.10
N SER A 21 -24.96 -8.83 8.95
CA SER A 21 -24.20 -8.40 10.13
C SER A 21 -22.93 -7.65 9.73
N LEU A 22 -22.19 -8.16 8.73
CA LEU A 22 -20.98 -7.52 8.23
C LEU A 22 -21.25 -6.12 7.69
N LYS A 23 -22.33 -5.92 6.92
CA LYS A 23 -22.74 -4.59 6.44
C LYS A 23 -22.90 -3.61 7.59
N ARG A 24 -23.61 -4.01 8.65
CA ARG A 24 -23.81 -3.16 9.83
C ARG A 24 -22.48 -2.81 10.52
N THR A 25 -21.54 -3.77 10.62
CA THR A 25 -20.20 -3.52 11.16
C THR A 25 -19.43 -2.51 10.29
N ILE A 26 -19.51 -2.63 8.96
CA ILE A 26 -18.89 -1.69 8.02
C ILE A 26 -19.47 -0.29 8.20
N GLU A 27 -20.80 -0.14 8.26
CA GLU A 27 -21.45 1.15 8.45
C GLU A 27 -21.09 1.79 9.79
N ALA A 28 -21.10 1.01 10.87
CA ALA A 28 -20.70 1.49 12.19
C ALA A 28 -19.22 1.94 12.21
N LYS A 29 -18.34 1.19 11.54
CA LYS A 29 -16.93 1.54 11.41
C LYS A 29 -16.75 2.84 10.62
N LEU A 30 -17.43 2.99 9.49
CA LEU A 30 -17.38 4.23 8.69
C LEU A 30 -17.82 5.45 9.53
N HIS A 31 -18.93 5.32 10.28
CA HIS A 31 -19.38 6.38 11.19
C HIS A 31 -18.33 6.71 12.27
N SER A 32 -17.75 5.70 12.91
CA SER A 32 -16.73 5.92 13.95
C SER A 32 -15.50 6.65 13.41
N ILE A 33 -15.09 6.39 12.17
CA ILE A 33 -13.97 7.07 11.51
C ILE A 33 -14.32 8.55 11.27
N GLU A 34 -15.57 8.86 10.91
CA GLU A 34 -16.05 10.23 10.78
C GLU A 34 -16.02 10.98 12.13
N GLU A 35 -16.31 10.27 13.22
CA GLU A 35 -16.24 10.78 14.60
C GLU A 35 -14.80 10.87 15.16
N GLY A 36 -13.82 10.31 14.45
CA GLY A 36 -12.40 10.44 14.80
C GLY A 36 -11.69 9.15 15.20
N ASP A 37 -12.30 7.99 15.01
CA ASP A 37 -11.61 6.70 15.14
C ASP A 37 -10.45 6.62 14.14
N GLU A 38 -9.24 6.42 14.67
CA GLU A 38 -8.02 6.31 13.89
C GLU A 38 -7.76 4.86 13.41
N ASN A 39 -8.55 3.88 13.85
CA ASN A 39 -8.51 2.52 13.34
C ASN A 39 -9.51 2.31 12.19
N VAL A 40 -8.98 2.35 10.96
CA VAL A 40 -9.75 2.18 9.72
C VAL A 40 -9.98 0.72 9.31
N HIS A 41 -9.55 -0.26 10.11
CA HIS A 41 -9.58 -1.67 9.73
C HIS A 41 -10.65 -2.45 10.51
N ILE A 42 -11.22 -3.46 9.84
CA ILE A 42 -12.04 -4.52 10.43
C ILE A 42 -11.34 -5.83 10.11
N SER A 43 -11.16 -6.70 11.10
CA SER A 43 -10.66 -8.06 10.89
C SER A 43 -11.80 -9.04 11.11
N VAL A 44 -12.01 -9.96 10.17
CA VAL A 44 -13.10 -10.94 10.19
C VAL A 44 -12.53 -12.33 9.90
N ASN A 45 -12.82 -13.34 10.72
CA ASN A 45 -12.41 -14.73 10.47
C ASN A 45 -13.60 -15.62 10.10
N ASN A 46 -13.32 -16.89 9.79
CA ASN A 46 -14.30 -17.88 9.32
C ASN A 46 -15.00 -17.46 8.01
N VAL A 47 -14.30 -16.71 7.16
CA VAL A 47 -14.81 -16.31 5.84
C VAL A 47 -14.47 -17.42 4.84
N THR A 48 -15.49 -18.06 4.27
CA THR A 48 -15.31 -19.04 3.20
C THR A 48 -15.10 -18.36 1.85
N ALA A 49 -14.65 -19.10 0.82
CA ALA A 49 -14.54 -18.58 -0.54
C ALA A 49 -15.90 -18.07 -1.08
N ALA A 50 -17.01 -18.76 -0.78
CA ALA A 50 -18.35 -18.34 -1.20
C ALA A 50 -18.82 -17.07 -0.47
N ASP A 51 -18.42 -16.90 0.79
CA ASP A 51 -18.66 -15.66 1.54
C ASP A 51 -17.86 -14.52 0.95
N LEU A 52 -16.58 -14.73 0.64
CA LEU A 52 -15.72 -13.74 0.01
C LEU A 52 -16.31 -13.24 -1.30
N ASP A 53 -16.74 -14.13 -2.19
CA ASP A 53 -17.39 -13.76 -3.46
C ASP A 53 -18.65 -12.90 -3.23
N SER A 54 -19.41 -13.21 -2.17
CA SER A 54 -20.61 -12.45 -1.81
C SER A 54 -20.27 -11.07 -1.24
N ILE A 55 -19.19 -10.96 -0.46
CA ILE A 55 -18.67 -9.71 0.09
C ILE A 55 -18.13 -8.82 -1.02
N GLU A 56 -17.41 -9.39 -1.99
CA GLU A 56 -16.88 -8.67 -3.15
C GLU A 56 -17.99 -8.10 -4.01
N LYS A 57 -19.00 -8.92 -4.35
CA LYS A 57 -20.20 -8.44 -5.08
C LYS A 57 -20.90 -7.30 -4.35
N TYR A 58 -20.96 -7.33 -3.02
CA TYR A 58 -21.51 -6.22 -2.24
C TYR A 58 -20.62 -4.98 -2.32
N ARG A 59 -19.31 -5.15 -2.11
CA ARG A 59 -18.29 -4.10 -2.19
C ARG A 59 -18.39 -3.38 -3.53
N ASP A 60 -18.30 -4.11 -4.64
CA ASP A 60 -18.26 -3.52 -5.99
C ASP A 60 -19.51 -2.69 -6.28
N ARG A 61 -20.68 -3.14 -5.82
CA ARG A 61 -21.96 -2.48 -6.08
C ARG A 61 -22.28 -1.31 -5.15
N ASN A 62 -21.82 -1.35 -3.90
CA ASN A 62 -22.33 -0.46 -2.85
C ASN A 62 -21.22 0.35 -2.16
N ARG A 63 -20.02 -0.21 -2.09
CA ARG A 63 -18.89 0.31 -1.31
C ARG A 63 -17.57 0.12 -2.06
N PRO A 64 -17.41 0.63 -3.30
CA PRO A 64 -16.23 0.39 -4.14
C PRO A 64 -14.93 0.93 -3.54
N SER A 65 -15.02 1.82 -2.55
CA SER A 65 -13.86 2.35 -1.83
C SER A 65 -13.26 1.38 -0.81
N LEU A 66 -13.98 0.33 -0.36
CA LEU A 66 -13.38 -0.62 0.59
C LEU A 66 -12.24 -1.39 -0.09
N ARG A 67 -11.15 -1.61 0.67
CA ARG A 67 -10.06 -2.51 0.26
C ARG A 67 -10.17 -3.79 1.05
N LEU A 68 -10.01 -4.91 0.35
CA LEU A 68 -10.11 -6.24 0.92
C LEU A 68 -8.74 -6.90 0.86
N THR A 69 -8.33 -7.53 1.96
CA THR A 69 -7.16 -8.40 2.00
C THR A 69 -7.56 -9.71 2.62
N PHE A 70 -7.55 -10.77 1.82
CA PHE A 70 -7.96 -12.09 2.25
C PHE A 70 -6.75 -13.02 2.41
N PHE A 71 -6.69 -13.69 3.55
CA PHE A 71 -5.69 -14.70 3.89
C PHE A 71 -6.37 -16.07 3.90
N ASP A 72 -6.18 -16.83 2.82
CA ASP A 72 -6.86 -18.11 2.60
C ASP A 72 -6.53 -19.14 3.69
N ASP A 73 -5.26 -19.25 4.06
CA ASP A 73 -4.74 -20.24 5.02
C ASP A 73 -5.25 -20.07 6.46
N ILE A 74 -5.74 -18.88 6.80
CA ILE A 74 -6.34 -18.56 8.11
C ILE A 74 -7.80 -18.10 8.00
N SER A 75 -8.41 -18.23 6.81
CA SER A 75 -9.79 -17.82 6.50
C SER A 75 -10.14 -16.44 7.07
N THR A 76 -9.21 -15.49 6.96
CA THR A 76 -9.33 -14.16 7.58
C THR A 76 -9.37 -13.08 6.51
N LEU A 77 -10.40 -12.24 6.57
CA LEU A 77 -10.58 -11.06 5.74
C LEU A 77 -10.29 -9.81 6.56
N ILE A 78 -9.34 -9.00 6.09
CA ILE A 78 -9.14 -7.63 6.54
C ILE A 78 -9.88 -6.70 5.59
N ILE A 79 -10.74 -5.86 6.15
CA ILE A 79 -11.48 -4.81 5.43
C ILE A 79 -10.91 -3.48 5.87
N LYS A 80 -10.33 -2.73 4.93
CA LYS A 80 -9.95 -1.33 5.13
C LYS A 80 -11.11 -0.45 4.71
N CYS A 81 -11.50 0.45 5.60
CA CYS A 81 -12.52 1.47 5.40
C CYS A 81 -11.82 2.82 5.21
N PRO A 82 -11.39 3.18 3.98
CA PRO A 82 -10.60 4.39 3.78
C PRO A 82 -11.37 5.66 4.15
N SER A 83 -10.64 6.61 4.74
CA SER A 83 -11.15 7.95 5.01
C SER A 83 -10.85 8.88 3.83
N LYS A 84 -11.61 9.97 3.69
CA LYS A 84 -11.34 11.01 2.69
C LYS A 84 -9.93 11.60 2.80
N MET A 85 -9.33 11.58 3.99
CA MET A 85 -7.96 12.07 4.22
C MET A 85 -6.92 11.14 3.60
N HIS A 86 -7.14 9.84 3.70
CA HIS A 86 -6.32 8.82 3.05
C HIS A 86 -6.33 9.01 1.53
N ASP A 87 -7.52 9.14 0.92
CA ASP A 87 -7.64 9.25 -0.54
C ASP A 87 -6.94 10.51 -1.05
N LYS A 88 -7.08 11.62 -0.31
CA LYS A 88 -6.40 12.89 -0.61
C LYS A 88 -4.88 12.77 -0.47
N ALA A 89 -4.37 12.08 0.55
CA ALA A 89 -2.93 11.95 0.74
C ALA A 89 -2.28 11.15 -0.40
N CYS A 90 -2.87 9.99 -0.75
CA CYS A 90 -2.42 9.18 -1.87
C CYS A 90 -2.55 9.93 -3.21
N GLY A 91 -3.72 10.53 -3.45
CA GLY A 91 -4.00 11.27 -4.68
C GLY A 91 -3.07 12.47 -4.88
N ASN A 92 -2.92 13.32 -3.84
CA ASN A 92 -2.07 14.51 -3.93
C ASN A 92 -0.59 14.15 -4.11
N LEU A 93 -0.09 13.10 -3.43
CA LEU A 93 1.29 12.66 -3.61
C LEU A 93 1.52 12.10 -5.02
N GLY A 94 0.59 11.28 -5.52
CA GLY A 94 0.62 10.78 -6.89
C GLY A 94 0.60 11.92 -7.93
N SER A 95 -0.26 12.93 -7.73
CA SER A 95 -0.29 14.12 -8.60
C SER A 95 0.99 14.93 -8.53
N ALA A 96 1.60 15.10 -7.36
CA ALA A 96 2.87 15.81 -7.21
C ALA A 96 4.00 15.11 -7.98
N ILE A 97 4.06 13.78 -7.91
CA ILE A 97 5.01 12.96 -8.68
C ILE A 97 4.77 13.15 -10.18
N PHE A 98 3.52 13.06 -10.63
CA PHE A 98 3.16 13.24 -12.04
C PHE A 98 3.54 14.63 -12.58
N VAL A 99 3.31 15.70 -11.80
CA VAL A 99 3.71 17.08 -12.17
C VAL A 99 5.23 17.19 -12.33
N LYS A 100 6.01 16.54 -11.46
CA LYS A 100 7.48 16.53 -11.59
C LYS A 100 7.93 15.76 -12.83
N LEU A 101 7.32 14.60 -13.10
CA LEU A 101 7.62 13.77 -14.28
C LEU A 101 7.34 14.52 -15.59
N THR A 102 6.16 15.13 -15.70
CA THR A 102 5.78 15.94 -16.87
C THR A 102 6.69 17.17 -17.04
N GLY A 103 7.07 17.82 -15.95
CA GLY A 103 8.07 18.90 -15.96
C GLY A 103 9.47 18.47 -16.41
N MET A 104 9.76 17.16 -16.46
CA MET A 104 10.99 16.59 -16.99
C MET A 104 10.84 16.02 -18.41
N GLY A 105 9.66 16.15 -19.03
CA GLY A 105 9.40 15.65 -20.38
C GLY A 105 8.79 14.25 -20.46
N VAL A 106 8.49 13.60 -19.32
CA VAL A 106 7.72 12.34 -19.31
C VAL A 106 6.23 12.69 -19.45
N SER A 107 5.82 12.96 -20.68
CA SER A 107 4.45 13.36 -21.00
C SER A 107 3.56 12.22 -21.50
N ASP A 108 4.14 11.06 -21.82
CA ASP A 108 3.36 9.89 -22.20
C ASP A 108 2.67 9.31 -20.96
N TYR A 109 1.34 9.25 -21.03
CA TYR A 109 0.49 8.73 -19.96
C TYR A 109 0.75 7.24 -19.68
N ASN A 110 1.20 6.47 -20.69
CA ASN A 110 1.51 5.06 -20.53
C ASN A 110 2.72 4.84 -19.61
N GLU A 111 3.67 5.77 -19.57
CA GLU A 111 4.90 5.59 -18.79
C GLU A 111 4.70 5.71 -17.27
N PHE A 112 3.62 6.38 -16.86
CA PHE A 112 3.23 6.53 -15.45
C PHE A 112 1.72 6.36 -15.31
N TYR A 113 1.22 5.19 -15.71
CA TYR A 113 -0.19 4.86 -15.72
C TYR A 113 -0.70 4.49 -14.33
N SER A 114 -1.77 5.16 -13.88
CA SER A 114 -2.42 4.86 -12.60
C SER A 114 -3.31 3.64 -12.71
N LEU A 115 -3.03 2.63 -11.88
CA LEU A 115 -3.90 1.47 -11.69
C LEU A 115 -5.06 1.76 -10.72
N LEU A 116 -5.14 2.98 -10.17
CA LEU A 116 -6.06 3.35 -9.11
C LEU A 116 -5.97 2.32 -7.96
N SER A 117 -7.06 1.61 -7.67
CA SER A 117 -7.15 0.53 -6.68
C SER A 117 -7.00 -0.86 -7.30
N GLY A 118 -6.11 -1.00 -8.29
CA GLY A 118 -5.87 -2.25 -9.00
C GLY A 118 -5.59 -3.42 -8.05
N ARG A 119 -6.27 -4.55 -8.30
CA ARG A 119 -6.18 -5.76 -7.49
C ARG A 119 -5.03 -6.63 -7.98
N HIS A 120 -4.21 -7.11 -7.03
CA HIS A 120 -3.12 -8.04 -7.29
C HIS A 120 -3.27 -9.29 -6.44
N GLU A 121 -2.94 -10.43 -7.04
CA GLU A 121 -3.21 -11.74 -6.47
C GLU A 121 -1.95 -12.61 -6.42
N THR A 122 -1.91 -13.44 -5.40
CA THR A 122 -1.03 -14.60 -5.27
C THR A 122 -1.89 -15.81 -4.91
N PRO A 123 -1.39 -17.06 -5.07
CA PRO A 123 -2.18 -18.24 -4.72
C PRO A 123 -2.75 -18.25 -3.30
N SER A 124 -2.11 -17.52 -2.37
CA SER A 124 -2.56 -17.44 -0.99
C SER A 124 -3.33 -16.15 -0.66
N TRP A 125 -2.96 -15.00 -1.23
CA TRP A 125 -3.46 -13.68 -0.80
C TRP A 125 -3.87 -12.78 -1.97
N ARG A 126 -4.91 -11.96 -1.74
CA ARG A 126 -5.33 -10.87 -2.62
C ARG A 126 -5.19 -9.52 -1.92
N LYS A 127 -4.71 -8.49 -2.62
CA LYS A 127 -4.63 -7.11 -2.08
C LYS A 127 -4.82 -6.06 -3.16
N GLU A 128 -5.36 -4.91 -2.74
CA GLU A 128 -5.47 -3.69 -3.53
C GLU A 128 -4.69 -2.58 -2.85
N GLY A 129 -3.89 -1.84 -3.62
CA GLY A 129 -3.17 -0.65 -3.12
C GLY A 129 -4.09 0.56 -3.07
N ASP A 130 -3.68 1.58 -2.30
CA ASP A 130 -4.43 2.84 -2.27
C ASP A 130 -4.13 3.72 -3.49
N GLY A 131 -2.90 3.64 -3.98
CA GLY A 131 -2.51 4.14 -5.29
C GLY A 131 -1.35 3.30 -5.83
N ALA A 132 -1.43 2.91 -7.10
CA ALA A 132 -0.39 2.13 -7.75
C ALA A 132 -0.15 2.64 -9.17
N TRP A 133 1.12 2.67 -9.59
CA TRP A 133 1.52 3.13 -10.92
C TRP A 133 2.46 2.14 -11.60
N LYS A 134 2.23 1.92 -12.89
CA LYS A 134 3.09 1.11 -13.75
C LYS A 134 3.41 1.85 -15.05
N ASN A 135 4.44 1.37 -15.74
CA ASN A 135 4.70 1.76 -17.11
C ASN A 135 4.04 0.70 -18.00
N LEU A 136 3.00 1.08 -18.75
CA LEU A 136 2.24 0.17 -19.62
C LEU A 136 3.07 -0.32 -20.80
N ASP A 137 3.99 0.48 -21.32
CA ASP A 137 4.84 0.09 -22.44
C ASP A 137 5.81 -1.04 -22.03
N LEU A 138 6.23 -1.06 -20.76
CA LEU A 138 7.05 -2.11 -20.19
C LEU A 138 6.25 -3.27 -19.59
N ARG A 139 5.06 -2.99 -19.04
CA ARG A 139 4.20 -3.93 -18.32
C ARG A 139 2.74 -3.80 -18.80
N PRO A 140 2.42 -4.27 -20.01
CA PRO A 140 1.11 -4.06 -20.64
C PRO A 140 -0.01 -4.91 -20.04
N SER A 141 0.32 -6.06 -19.43
CA SER A 141 -0.68 -6.94 -18.81
C SER A 141 -1.33 -6.28 -17.60
N ASP A 142 -2.65 -6.40 -17.47
CA ASP A 142 -3.41 -5.87 -16.34
C ASP A 142 -2.97 -6.46 -15.00
N ASP A 143 -2.58 -7.74 -14.98
CA ASP A 143 -2.11 -8.46 -13.79
C ASP A 143 -0.65 -8.13 -13.40
N ALA A 144 0.08 -7.41 -14.26
CA ALA A 144 1.48 -7.08 -14.01
C ALA A 144 1.62 -6.17 -12.79
N TRP A 145 2.60 -6.46 -11.93
CA TRP A 145 2.87 -5.67 -10.74
C TRP A 145 3.19 -4.21 -11.09
N PRO A 146 2.82 -3.24 -10.23
CA PRO A 146 3.24 -1.86 -10.37
C PRO A 146 4.73 -1.67 -10.08
N HIS A 147 5.26 -0.51 -10.47
CA HIS A 147 6.61 -0.08 -10.08
C HIS A 147 6.59 0.68 -8.75
N LEU A 148 5.58 1.54 -8.58
CA LEU A 148 5.36 2.37 -7.40
C LEU A 148 4.01 2.04 -6.77
N VAL A 149 4.00 1.86 -5.46
CA VAL A 149 2.78 1.74 -4.64
C VAL A 149 2.81 2.79 -3.53
N ILE A 150 1.66 3.39 -3.26
CA ILE A 150 1.43 4.26 -2.10
C ILE A 150 0.33 3.61 -1.26
N GLU A 151 0.57 3.48 0.03
CA GLU A 151 -0.42 3.08 1.03
C GLU A 151 -0.52 4.18 2.07
N ALA A 152 -1.72 4.61 2.43
CA ALA A 152 -1.96 5.57 3.49
C ALA A 152 -2.89 4.99 4.57
N GLY A 153 -2.72 5.51 5.77
CA GLY A 153 -3.52 5.13 6.93
C GLY A 153 -3.48 6.18 8.01
N LEU A 154 -4.36 6.03 8.99
CA LEU A 154 -4.37 6.86 10.19
C LEU A 154 -3.35 6.32 11.21
N ALA A 155 -3.23 6.93 12.39
CA ALA A 155 -2.16 6.63 13.34
C ALA A 155 -2.04 5.13 13.68
N GLU A 156 -3.17 4.49 14.01
CA GLU A 156 -3.23 3.06 14.36
C GLU A 156 -2.89 2.14 13.18
N SER A 157 -2.78 2.66 11.96
CA SER A 157 -2.52 1.83 10.78
C SER A 157 -1.04 1.53 10.54
N LEU A 158 -0.09 2.18 11.22
CA LEU A 158 1.34 2.06 10.85
C LEU A 158 1.89 0.63 10.88
N PRO A 159 1.60 -0.22 11.89
CA PRO A 159 2.00 -1.62 11.84
C PRO A 159 1.45 -2.35 10.61
N ARG A 160 0.19 -2.12 10.25
CA ARG A 160 -0.46 -2.67 9.04
C ARG A 160 0.19 -2.16 7.75
N LEU A 161 0.44 -0.86 7.67
CA LEU A 161 1.09 -0.22 6.53
C LEU A 161 2.49 -0.80 6.27
N ARG A 162 3.27 -1.10 7.32
CA ARG A 162 4.58 -1.74 7.18
C ARG A 162 4.49 -3.19 6.72
N VAL A 163 3.47 -3.92 7.18
CA VAL A 163 3.14 -5.25 6.66
C VAL A 163 2.78 -5.18 5.17
N ASP A 164 1.98 -4.19 4.78
CA ASP A 164 1.60 -3.97 3.39
C ASP A 164 2.81 -3.70 2.50
N ALA A 165 3.74 -2.84 2.94
CA ALA A 165 4.99 -2.60 2.23
C ALA A 165 5.81 -3.88 2.05
N LYS A 166 5.88 -4.71 3.09
CA LYS A 166 6.55 -6.02 3.03
C LYS A 166 5.90 -6.94 2.00
N TRP A 167 4.56 -6.99 1.98
CA TRP A 167 3.82 -7.82 1.04
C TRP A 167 4.09 -7.41 -0.40
N TRP A 168 3.91 -6.13 -0.73
CA TRP A 168 4.11 -5.63 -2.09
C TRP A 168 5.50 -5.97 -2.64
N ILE A 169 6.55 -5.81 -1.83
CA ILE A 169 7.93 -6.04 -2.26
C ILE A 169 8.29 -7.53 -2.29
N GLU A 170 7.98 -8.29 -1.24
CA GLU A 170 8.41 -9.70 -1.16
C GLU A 170 7.58 -10.60 -2.09
N ASN A 171 6.26 -10.38 -2.18
CA ASN A 171 5.38 -11.21 -3.01
C ASN A 171 5.52 -10.92 -4.51
N SER A 172 5.81 -9.68 -4.89
CA SER A 172 6.17 -9.34 -6.26
C SER A 172 7.58 -9.79 -6.65
N LYS A 173 8.33 -10.44 -5.75
CA LYS A 173 9.74 -10.83 -5.95
C LYS A 173 10.60 -9.63 -6.37
N GLY A 174 10.28 -8.45 -5.83
CA GLY A 174 10.95 -7.20 -6.13
C GLY A 174 10.60 -6.59 -7.47
N GLU A 175 9.47 -6.95 -8.11
CA GLU A 175 8.94 -6.21 -9.28
C GLU A 175 8.37 -4.85 -8.88
N VAL A 176 7.77 -4.75 -7.69
CA VAL A 176 7.47 -3.47 -7.03
C VAL A 176 8.77 -2.87 -6.51
N GLN A 177 9.16 -1.71 -7.05
CA GLN A 177 10.47 -1.10 -6.80
C GLN A 177 10.45 -0.07 -5.68
N ILE A 178 9.31 0.58 -5.45
CA ILE A 178 9.10 1.54 -4.36
C ILE A 178 7.73 1.29 -3.74
N VAL A 179 7.69 1.21 -2.41
CA VAL A 179 6.46 1.39 -1.64
C VAL A 179 6.62 2.60 -0.74
N LEU A 180 5.69 3.54 -0.84
CA LEU A 180 5.58 4.68 0.08
C LEU A 180 4.44 4.40 1.06
N ILE A 181 4.71 4.59 2.34
CA ILE A 181 3.67 4.52 3.36
C ILE A 181 3.49 5.86 4.05
N ILE A 182 2.24 6.32 4.12
CA ILE A 182 1.84 7.61 4.68
C ILE A 182 0.98 7.36 5.92
N GLN A 183 1.52 7.61 7.11
CA GLN A 183 0.75 7.64 8.34
C GLN A 183 0.31 9.07 8.64
N ILE A 184 -0.99 9.26 8.84
CA ILE A 184 -1.58 10.56 9.18
C ILE A 184 -2.05 10.52 10.64
N LYS A 185 -1.47 11.37 11.47
CA LYS A 185 -1.90 11.59 12.86
C LYS A 185 -2.68 12.89 12.92
N LYS A 186 -4.01 12.79 12.76
CA LYS A 186 -4.90 13.95 12.59
C LYS A 186 -4.85 14.88 13.81
N GLN A 187 -4.99 14.31 15.01
CA GLN A 187 -5.01 15.08 16.26
C GLN A 187 -3.68 15.78 16.51
N ALA A 188 -2.57 15.09 16.26
CA ALA A 188 -1.22 15.63 16.41
C ALA A 188 -0.79 16.56 15.25
N ARG A 189 -1.62 16.70 14.20
CA ARG A 189 -1.27 17.43 12.96
C ARG A 189 0.07 16.98 12.37
N ARG A 190 0.34 15.68 12.38
CA ARG A 190 1.60 15.09 11.91
C ARG A 190 1.38 14.12 10.77
N VAL A 191 2.32 14.11 9.83
CA VAL A 191 2.42 13.12 8.77
C VAL A 191 3.78 12.43 8.88
N LEU A 192 3.79 11.12 8.73
CA LEU A 192 5.01 10.32 8.59
C LEU A 192 4.98 9.66 7.22
N ILE A 193 6.06 9.80 6.47
CA ILE A 193 6.26 9.12 5.18
C ILE A 193 7.46 8.19 5.34
N GLU A 194 7.26 6.91 5.06
CA GLU A 194 8.34 5.93 4.97
C GLU A 194 8.48 5.45 3.53
N LYS A 195 9.72 5.32 3.05
CA LYS A 195 10.04 4.76 1.73
C LYS A 195 10.70 3.40 1.88
N TYR A 196 10.17 2.42 1.17
CA TYR A 196 10.66 1.05 1.12
C TYR A 196 11.07 0.64 -0.29
N ILE A 197 12.15 -0.15 -0.39
CA ILE A 197 12.64 -0.71 -1.65
C ILE A 197 12.98 -2.21 -1.50
N PRO A 198 12.98 -2.99 -2.60
CA PRO A 198 13.52 -4.34 -2.61
C PRO A 198 15.05 -4.31 -2.44
N THR A 199 15.55 -5.16 -1.53
CA THR A 199 16.99 -5.42 -1.41
C THR A 199 17.26 -6.92 -1.37
N LYS A 200 18.49 -7.31 -1.68
CA LYS A 200 18.98 -8.67 -1.52
C LYS A 200 19.80 -8.72 -0.23
N PRO A 201 19.60 -9.72 0.65
CA PRO A 201 20.43 -9.86 1.84
C PRO A 201 21.90 -9.97 1.41
N SER A 202 22.78 -9.24 2.11
CA SER A 202 24.22 -9.32 1.90
C SER A 202 24.68 -10.77 2.08
N SER A 203 25.45 -11.26 1.12
CA SER A 203 25.97 -12.62 1.14
C SER A 203 27.02 -12.76 2.25
N GLY A 204 26.66 -13.39 3.37
CA GLY A 204 27.63 -14.02 4.26
C GLY A 204 28.36 -15.19 3.56
N PRO A 205 29.31 -15.85 4.23
CA PRO A 205 30.13 -16.92 3.64
C PRO A 205 29.28 -17.97 2.91
N MET A 206 29.68 -18.25 1.68
CA MET A 206 28.92 -19.04 0.72
C MET A 206 29.00 -20.53 1.09
N THR A 207 28.01 -21.03 1.85
CA THR A 207 27.84 -22.46 2.07
C THR A 207 26.94 -23.06 0.99
N ARG A 208 27.25 -24.29 0.55
CA ARG A 208 26.61 -25.01 -0.57
C ARG A 208 25.08 -25.15 -0.50
N SER A 209 24.43 -24.83 0.62
CA SER A 209 22.95 -24.94 0.78
C SER A 209 22.17 -23.66 0.45
N ARG A 210 22.82 -22.55 0.09
CA ARG A 210 22.15 -21.25 -0.19
C ARG A 210 21.71 -21.06 -1.65
N THR A 211 21.76 -22.10 -2.48
CA THR A 211 21.30 -22.06 -3.89
C THR A 211 19.77 -21.97 -4.02
N ALA A 212 19.03 -22.13 -2.92
CA ALA A 212 17.61 -21.80 -2.87
C ALA A 212 17.43 -20.27 -2.91
N GLY A 213 17.25 -19.74 -4.13
CA GLY A 213 16.71 -18.42 -4.49
C GLY A 213 17.10 -17.24 -3.60
N ARG A 214 17.89 -16.29 -4.12
CA ARG A 214 18.14 -14.98 -3.48
C ARG A 214 16.80 -14.31 -3.11
N ARG A 215 16.38 -14.48 -1.85
CA ARG A 215 15.14 -13.93 -1.31
C ARG A 215 15.22 -12.40 -1.35
N ILE A 216 14.27 -11.76 -2.02
CA ILE A 216 14.06 -10.32 -1.89
C ILE A 216 13.51 -10.05 -0.50
N ILE A 217 14.08 -9.05 0.18
CA ILE A 217 13.59 -8.56 1.45
C ILE A 217 13.26 -7.07 1.32
N THR A 218 12.33 -6.63 2.16
CA THR A 218 11.88 -5.24 2.20
C THR A 218 12.79 -4.42 3.09
N GLN A 219 13.29 -3.28 2.59
CA GLN A 219 14.15 -2.38 3.34
C GLN A 219 13.55 -0.97 3.38
N ARG A 220 13.41 -0.41 4.60
CA ARG A 220 13.13 1.01 4.78
C ARG A 220 14.39 1.83 4.51
N VAL A 221 14.34 2.76 3.57
CA VAL A 221 15.49 3.57 3.15
C VAL A 221 15.31 5.07 3.40
N SER A 222 14.09 5.52 3.68
CA SER A 222 13.84 6.89 4.12
C SER A 222 12.67 6.93 5.10
N GLU A 223 12.71 7.91 5.99
CA GLU A 223 11.68 8.28 6.93
C GLU A 223 11.64 9.81 7.01
N ILE A 224 10.44 10.38 6.81
CA ILE A 224 10.22 11.83 6.82
C ILE A 224 9.05 12.11 7.75
N SER A 225 9.26 13.01 8.72
CA SER A 225 8.21 13.49 9.59
C SER A 225 7.90 14.95 9.29
N ILE A 226 6.62 15.25 9.13
CA ILE A 226 6.12 16.61 8.87
C ILE A 226 5.20 16.97 10.02
N ASP A 227 5.56 18.01 10.76
CA ASP A 227 4.78 18.57 11.85
C ASP A 227 4.11 19.88 11.39
N HIS A 228 2.79 19.83 11.24
CA HIS A 228 1.97 20.98 10.85
C HIS A 228 1.43 21.76 12.05
N SER A 229 1.92 21.52 13.28
CA SER A 229 1.54 22.32 14.46
C SER A 229 2.09 23.75 14.41
N THR A 230 3.14 24.01 13.62
CA THR A 230 3.75 25.32 13.41
C THR A 230 3.55 25.83 11.97
N ASN A 231 3.80 27.12 11.75
CA ASN A 231 3.83 27.74 10.42
C ASN A 231 5.14 28.54 10.23
N PRO A 232 6.03 28.15 9.29
CA PRO A 232 5.90 27.00 8.39
C PRO A 232 5.94 25.66 9.14
N PRO A 233 5.44 24.57 8.51
CA PRO A 233 5.58 23.22 9.05
C PRO A 233 7.05 22.85 9.29
N VAL A 234 7.32 22.09 10.35
CA VAL A 234 8.67 21.55 10.61
C VAL A 234 8.80 20.20 9.89
N VAL A 235 9.83 20.07 9.05
CA VAL A 235 10.14 18.83 8.33
C VAL A 235 11.42 18.23 8.91
N GLN A 236 11.38 16.95 9.24
CA GLN A 236 12.51 16.16 9.72
C GLN A 236 12.77 14.99 8.77
N GLY A 237 14.04 14.69 8.52
CA GLY A 237 14.47 13.70 7.53
C GLY A 237 15.02 14.33 6.25
N ALA A 238 15.61 13.50 5.39
CA ALA A 238 16.07 13.95 4.07
C ALA A 238 14.87 14.11 3.12
N PRO A 239 14.97 14.94 2.05
CA PRO A 239 13.91 15.05 1.05
C PRO A 239 13.47 13.69 0.50
N LEU A 240 12.20 13.59 0.10
CA LEU A 240 11.69 12.36 -0.53
C LEU A 240 12.23 12.27 -1.95
N VAL A 241 13.29 11.48 -2.13
CA VAL A 241 13.85 11.17 -3.45
C VAL A 241 13.29 9.84 -3.95
N LEU A 242 12.68 9.84 -5.13
CA LEU A 242 12.24 8.64 -5.83
C LEU A 242 13.12 8.45 -7.06
N GLU A 243 13.84 7.34 -7.12
CA GLU A 243 14.76 7.07 -8.22
C GLU A 243 13.96 6.89 -9.51
N PHE A 244 14.32 7.64 -10.56
CA PHE A 244 13.55 7.66 -11.81
C PHE A 244 13.33 6.25 -12.37
N GLN A 245 14.41 5.47 -12.43
CA GLN A 245 14.38 4.10 -12.94
C GLN A 245 13.48 3.18 -12.13
N ARG A 246 13.35 3.41 -10.82
CA ARG A 246 12.46 2.61 -9.97
C ARG A 246 11.00 3.00 -10.16
N VAL A 247 10.72 4.27 -10.45
CA VAL A 247 9.35 4.76 -10.69
C VAL A 247 8.85 4.37 -12.08
N ILE A 248 9.70 4.54 -13.11
CA ILE A 248 9.30 4.37 -14.52
C ILE A 248 9.67 2.99 -15.07
N GLY A 249 10.70 2.33 -14.54
CA GLY A 249 11.16 1.02 -15.01
C GLY A 249 12.20 1.06 -16.14
N ARG A 250 12.60 2.25 -16.62
CA ARG A 250 13.68 2.45 -17.60
C ARG A 250 14.69 3.51 -17.14
N ALA A 251 15.86 3.54 -17.78
CA ALA A 251 16.87 4.56 -17.50
C ALA A 251 16.37 5.97 -17.90
N PRO A 252 16.77 7.02 -17.16
CA PRO A 252 16.43 8.39 -17.50
C PRO A 252 17.15 8.84 -18.78
N GLN A 253 16.49 9.65 -19.59
CA GLN A 253 17.04 10.41 -20.71
C GLN A 253 17.04 11.91 -20.36
N PRO A 254 18.08 12.69 -20.68
CA PRO A 254 18.08 14.13 -20.40
C PRO A 254 16.80 14.81 -20.95
N PRO A 255 16.06 15.61 -20.16
CA PRO A 255 16.41 16.17 -18.84
C PRO A 255 15.84 15.40 -17.61
N GLU A 256 15.38 14.16 -17.80
CA GLU A 256 14.85 13.28 -16.75
C GLU A 256 15.89 12.99 -15.67
N ARG A 257 15.43 12.90 -14.43
CA ARG A 257 16.23 12.68 -13.22
C ARG A 257 15.35 12.15 -12.10
N ASP A 258 15.96 11.81 -10.97
CA ASP A 258 15.22 11.40 -9.78
C ASP A 258 14.21 12.47 -9.33
N ILE A 259 13.04 12.00 -8.89
CA ILE A 259 11.93 12.85 -8.47
C ILE A 259 12.17 13.27 -7.03
N VAL A 260 12.29 14.57 -6.79
CA VAL A 260 12.32 15.15 -5.44
C VAL A 260 10.97 15.78 -5.16
N VAL A 261 10.25 15.22 -4.18
CA VAL A 261 8.92 15.66 -3.74
C VAL A 261 9.02 16.51 -2.48
#